data_AF-A0A076HHV1-F1
#
_entry.id   AF-A0A076HHV1-F1
#
_cell.length_a   1.000
_cell.length_b   1.000
_cell.length_c   1.000
_cell.angle_alpha   90.00
_cell.angle_beta   90.00
_cell.angle_gamma   90.00
#
_symmetry.space_group_name_H-M   'P 1'
#
loop_
_entity.id
_entity.type
_entity.pdbx_description
1 polymer ?
#
loop_
_entity_poly.entity_id
_entity_poly.type
_entity_poly.pdbx_seq_one_letter_code
_entity_poly.pdbx_strand_id
1 'polypeptide(L)'
;MAKKCTKVEKARRVDTFVRLISNGAVNSDLIRYASVEWGLTSRMAENYIAEARKVIIQDIDQERPQVLAECIHTCKTIIKQSMKAGQYHNAIGAMNTLSKLAKLDS
;
A
#
# COMPACT_ATOMS: atom_id res chain seq x y z
N MET A 1 16.06 -19.07 -30.33
CA MET A 1 15.40 -19.17 -29.01
C MET A 1 15.43 -17.79 -28.34
N ALA A 2 14.30 -17.28 -27.85
CA ALA A 2 14.26 -16.00 -27.15
C ALA A 2 15.16 -16.04 -25.90
N LYS A 3 15.95 -14.99 -25.67
CA LYS A 3 16.86 -14.88 -24.53
C LYS A 3 16.05 -14.94 -23.23
N LYS A 4 16.30 -15.95 -22.40
CA LYS A 4 15.63 -16.09 -21.10
C LYS A 4 15.93 -14.86 -20.23
N CYS A 5 14.88 -14.23 -19.70
CA CYS A 5 14.98 -13.17 -18.71
C CYS A 5 15.77 -13.68 -17.49
N THR A 6 16.75 -12.92 -17.01
CA THR A 6 17.52 -13.28 -15.81
C THR A 6 16.69 -13.00 -14.56
N LYS A 7 17.00 -13.68 -13.45
CA LYS A 7 16.31 -13.43 -12.16
C LYS A 7 16.39 -11.96 -11.74
N VAL A 8 17.55 -11.33 -11.95
CA VAL A 8 17.80 -9.92 -11.62
C VAL A 8 16.95 -9.00 -12.49
N GLU A 9 16.87 -9.28 -13.79
CA GLU A 9 16.05 -8.50 -14.71
C GLU A 9 14.56 -8.61 -14.37
N LYS A 10 14.09 -9.81 -14.04
CA LYS A 10 12.72 -10.01 -13.56
C LYS A 10 12.44 -9.18 -12.30
N ALA A 11 13.35 -9.20 -11.32
CA ALA A 11 13.18 -8.44 -10.09
C ALA A 11 13.09 -6.94 -10.34
N ARG A 12 13.91 -6.38 -11.24
CA ARG A 12 13.83 -4.97 -11.64
C ARG A 12 12.49 -4.60 -12.28
N ARG A 13 11.92 -5.50 -13.09
CA ARG A 13 10.61 -5.30 -13.73
C ARG A 13 9.47 -5.33 -12.71
N VAL A 14 9.54 -6.25 -11.75
CA VAL A 14 8.59 -6.30 -10.62
C VAL A 14 8.67 -5.01 -9.79
N ASP A 15 9.87 -4.54 -9.47
CA ASP A 15 10.06 -3.25 -8.76
C ASP A 15 9.53 -2.04 -9.55
N THR A 16 9.70 -2.05 -10.88
CA THR A 16 9.10 -1.03 -11.75
C THR A 16 7.57 -1.04 -11.62
N PHE A 17 6.95 -2.22 -11.60
CA PHE A 17 5.52 -2.36 -11.38
C PHE A 17 5.07 -1.95 -9.97
N VAL A 18 5.86 -2.23 -8.93
CA VAL A 18 5.60 -1.72 -7.57
C VAL A 18 5.46 -0.20 -7.61
N ARG A 19 6.45 0.49 -8.17
CA ARG A 19 6.43 1.96 -8.29
C ARG A 19 5.24 2.49 -9.09
N LEU A 20 4.92 1.86 -10.23
CA LEU A 20 3.78 2.28 -11.04
C LEU A 20 2.45 2.06 -10.32
N ILE A 21 2.26 0.93 -9.64
CA ILE A 21 1.06 0.65 -8.85
C ILE A 21 0.92 1.65 -7.70
N SER A 22 1.99 1.93 -6.96
CA SER A 22 1.98 2.92 -5.87
C SER A 22 1.64 4.34 -6.36
N ASN A 23 1.92 4.65 -7.63
CA ASN A 23 1.55 5.91 -8.28
C ASN A 23 0.15 5.88 -8.94
N GLY A 24 -0.64 4.82 -8.74
CA GLY A 24 -2.02 4.72 -9.23
C GLY A 24 -2.20 4.14 -10.62
N ALA A 25 -1.19 3.46 -11.19
CA ALA A 25 -1.32 2.81 -12.49
C ALA A 25 -2.37 1.68 -12.46
N VAL A 26 -3.20 1.63 -13.51
CA VAL A 26 -4.21 0.57 -13.69
C VAL A 26 -3.65 -0.62 -14.48
N ASN A 27 -4.26 -1.80 -14.31
CA ASN A 27 -3.75 -3.05 -14.91
C ASN A 27 -3.60 -2.97 -16.44
N SER A 28 -4.53 -2.31 -17.15
CA SER A 28 -4.46 -2.14 -18.60
C SER A 28 -3.19 -1.39 -19.04
N ASP A 29 -2.78 -0.39 -18.27
CA ASP A 29 -1.58 0.39 -18.54
C ASP A 29 -0.31 -0.41 -18.25
N LEU A 30 -0.29 -1.16 -17.17
CA LEU A 30 0.84 -2.04 -16.81
C LEU A 30 1.06 -3.14 -17.86
N ILE A 31 -0.01 -3.76 -18.34
CA ILE A 31 0.05 -4.79 -19.38
C ILE A 31 0.54 -4.19 -20.71
N ARG A 32 0.00 -3.02 -21.10
CA ARG A 32 0.45 -2.29 -22.29
C ARG A 32 1.92 -1.90 -22.18
N TYR A 33 2.34 -1.36 -21.03
CA TYR A 33 3.71 -0.99 -20.75
C TYR A 33 4.66 -2.19 -20.87
N ALA A 34 4.33 -3.33 -20.26
CA ALA A 34 5.15 -4.54 -20.36
C ALA A 34 5.21 -5.13 -21.78
N SER A 35 4.15 -4.97 -22.57
CA SER A 35 4.16 -5.35 -23.98
C SER A 35 5.10 -4.45 -24.79
N VAL A 36 5.00 -3.13 -24.63
CA VAL A 36 5.79 -2.14 -25.39
C VAL A 36 7.26 -2.15 -24.98
N GLU A 37 7.55 -2.07 -23.68
CA GLU A 37 8.93 -1.91 -23.18
C GLU A 37 9.69 -3.24 -23.16
N TRP A 38 9.00 -4.35 -22.90
CA TRP A 38 9.65 -5.63 -22.60
C TRP A 38 9.24 -6.76 -23.54
N GLY A 39 8.32 -6.52 -24.46
CA GLY A 39 7.80 -7.55 -25.38
C GLY A 39 7.09 -8.70 -24.66
N LEU A 40 6.54 -8.47 -23.46
CA LEU A 40 5.87 -9.52 -22.69
C LEU A 40 4.45 -9.76 -23.19
N THR A 41 4.01 -11.02 -23.13
CA THR A 41 2.60 -11.37 -23.29
C THR A 41 1.79 -10.91 -22.08
N SER A 42 0.50 -10.68 -22.26
CA SER A 42 -0.40 -10.26 -21.17
C SER A 42 -0.32 -11.19 -19.96
N ARG A 43 -0.28 -12.50 -20.19
CA ARG A 43 -0.15 -13.51 -19.13
C ARG A 43 1.16 -13.39 -18.34
N MET A 44 2.27 -13.07 -19.01
CA MET A 44 3.55 -12.84 -18.32
C MET A 44 3.53 -11.53 -17.54
N ALA A 45 2.93 -10.47 -18.10
CA ALA A 45 2.77 -9.20 -17.40
C ALA A 45 1.89 -9.35 -16.15
N GLU A 46 0.77 -10.07 -16.24
CA GLU A 46 -0.12 -10.37 -15.11
C GLU A 46 0.61 -11.08 -13.97
N ASN A 47 1.48 -12.06 -14.28
CA ASN A 47 2.29 -12.73 -13.27
C ASN A 47 3.21 -11.74 -12.54
N TYR A 48 3.81 -10.79 -13.25
CA TYR A 48 4.71 -9.80 -12.66
C TYR A 48 3.92 -8.76 -11.85
N ILE A 49 2.72 -8.39 -12.29
CA ILE A 49 1.80 -7.53 -11.53
C ILE A 49 1.39 -8.21 -10.23
N ALA A 50 1.08 -9.51 -10.27
CA ALA A 50 0.74 -10.28 -9.07
C ALA A 50 1.92 -10.35 -8.09
N GLU A 51 3.14 -10.53 -8.57
CA GLU A 51 4.36 -10.46 -7.74
C GLU A 51 4.57 -9.07 -7.14
N ALA A 52 4.40 -8.00 -7.92
CA ALA A 52 4.51 -6.62 -7.43
C ALA A 52 3.48 -6.31 -6.34
N ARG A 53 2.23 -6.76 -6.51
CA ARG A 53 1.19 -6.62 -5.47
C ARG A 53 1.54 -7.36 -4.18
N LYS A 54 2.20 -8.53 -4.26
CA LYS A 54 2.67 -9.24 -3.07
C LYS A 54 3.75 -8.46 -2.32
N VAL A 55 4.68 -7.84 -3.05
CA VAL A 55 5.70 -6.96 -2.44
C VAL A 55 5.04 -5.81 -1.70
N ILE A 56 4.09 -5.12 -2.33
CA ILE A 56 3.36 -4.01 -1.69
C ILE A 56 2.64 -4.48 -0.41
N ILE A 57 1.98 -5.63 -0.44
CA ILE A 57 1.29 -6.17 0.75
C ILE A 57 2.31 -6.49 1.85
N GLN A 58 3.47 -7.07 1.50
CA GLN A 58 4.51 -7.39 2.47
C GLN A 58 5.11 -6.14 3.10
N ASP A 59 5.32 -5.08 2.32
CA ASP A 59 5.82 -3.80 2.83
C ASP A 59 4.80 -3.19 3.82
N ILE A 60 3.52 -3.19 3.46
CA ILE A 60 2.43 -2.73 4.35
C ILE A 60 2.36 -3.56 5.63
N ASP A 61 2.48 -4.88 5.53
CA ASP A 61 2.43 -5.76 6.71
C ASP A 61 3.64 -5.53 7.63
N GLN A 62 4.82 -5.24 7.08
CA GLN A 62 6.02 -4.87 7.85
C GLN A 62 5.85 -3.52 8.55
N GLU A 63 5.21 -2.55 7.90
CA GLU A 63 4.98 -1.20 8.43
C GLU A 63 3.74 -1.10 9.33
N ARG A 64 2.94 -2.17 9.42
CA ARG A 64 1.66 -2.17 10.14
C ARG A 64 1.78 -1.67 11.59
N PRO A 65 2.78 -2.07 12.40
CA PRO A 65 2.95 -1.54 13.75
C PRO A 65 3.22 -0.03 13.79
N GLN A 66 4.03 0.47 12.85
CA GLN A 66 4.39 1.88 12.72
C GLN A 66 3.16 2.70 12.33
N VAL A 67 2.45 2.28 11.28
CA VAL A 67 1.20 2.92 10.83
C VAL A 67 0.17 2.95 11.95
N LEU A 68 0.03 1.85 12.70
CA LEU A 68 -0.87 1.81 13.86
C LEU A 68 -0.47 2.84 14.94
N ALA A 69 0.82 2.96 15.25
CA ALA A 69 1.31 3.93 16.21
C ALA A 69 1.03 5.39 15.76
N GLU A 70 1.23 5.68 14.48
CA GLU A 70 0.93 6.99 13.88
C GLU A 70 -0.58 7.32 13.92
N CYS A 71 -1.43 6.35 13.60
CA CYS A 71 -2.89 6.51 13.72
C CYS A 71 -3.30 6.79 15.17
N ILE A 72 -2.76 6.04 16.14
CA ILE A 72 -3.01 6.25 17.57
C ILE A 72 -2.58 7.67 17.99
N HIS A 73 -1.39 8.11 17.57
CA HIS A 73 -0.89 9.45 17.86
C HIS A 73 -1.80 10.55 17.27
N THR A 74 -2.24 10.35 16.04
CA THR A 74 -3.16 11.26 15.34
C THR A 74 -4.50 11.37 16.07
N CYS A 75 -5.10 10.23 16.46
CA CYS A 75 -6.33 10.23 17.25
C CYS A 75 -6.17 11.01 18.56
N LYS A 76 -5.08 10.79 19.32
CA LYS A 76 -4.80 11.54 20.56
C LYS A 76 -4.70 13.05 20.31
N THR A 77 -4.10 13.45 19.19
CA THR A 77 -3.98 14.86 18.80
C THR A 77 -5.36 15.46 18.50
N ILE A 78 -6.19 14.77 17.71
CA ILE A 78 -7.56 15.21 17.39
C ILE A 78 -8.40 15.34 18.66
N ILE A 79 -8.31 14.38 19.59
CA ILE A 79 -9.01 14.43 20.87
C ILE A 79 -8.62 15.69 21.65
N LYS A 80 -7.30 15.93 21.80
CA LYS A 80 -6.78 17.10 22.53
C LYS A 80 -7.25 18.42 21.90
N GLN A 81 -7.20 18.54 20.59
CA GLN A 81 -7.61 19.75 19.88
C GLN A 81 -9.12 19.97 19.96
N SER A 82 -9.91 18.91 19.75
CA SER A 82 -11.38 18.96 19.80
C SER A 82 -11.88 19.32 21.21
N MET A 83 -11.25 18.79 22.26
CA MET A 83 -11.54 19.13 23.65
C MET A 83 -11.26 20.61 23.95
N LYS A 84 -10.12 21.15 23.48
CA LYS A 84 -9.80 22.57 23.62
C LYS A 84 -10.79 23.48 22.87
N ALA A 85 -11.31 23.02 21.73
CA ALA A 85 -12.26 23.76 20.90
C ALA A 85 -13.73 23.60 21.35
N GLY A 86 -14.01 22.81 22.40
CA GLY A 86 -15.37 22.49 22.84
C GLY A 86 -16.15 21.59 21.86
N GLN A 87 -15.48 20.99 20.87
CA GLN A 87 -16.09 20.11 19.87
C GLN A 87 -16.11 18.66 20.37
N TYR A 88 -16.85 18.40 21.45
CA TYR A 88 -16.83 17.11 22.14
C TYR A 88 -17.27 15.92 21.27
N HIS A 89 -18.16 16.14 20.30
CA HIS A 89 -18.58 15.08 19.38
C HIS A 89 -17.41 14.52 18.55
N ASN A 90 -16.55 15.40 18.04
CA ASN A 90 -15.35 15.02 17.27
C ASN A 90 -14.34 14.27 18.15
N ALA A 91 -14.19 14.70 19.41
CA ALA A 91 -13.34 14.02 20.38
C ALA A 91 -13.84 12.61 20.70
N ILE A 92 -15.14 12.43 20.92
CA ILE A 92 -15.76 11.12 21.18
C ILE A 92 -15.59 10.20 19.95
N GLY A 93 -15.80 10.73 18.73
CA GLY A 93 -15.55 9.99 17.50
C GLY A 93 -14.11 9.49 17.39
N ALA A 94 -13.14 10.36 17.66
CA ALA A 94 -11.72 9.99 17.65
C ALA A 94 -11.36 9.01 18.78
N MET A 95 -11.98 9.11 19.96
CA MET A 95 -11.81 8.14 21.06
C MET A 95 -12.33 6.75 20.69
N ASN A 96 -13.51 6.64 20.09
CA ASN A 96 -14.05 5.36 19.65
C ASN A 96 -13.16 4.71 18.58
N THR A 97 -12.62 5.50 17.64
CA THR A 97 -11.64 5.01 16.66
C THR A 97 -10.35 4.55 17.35
N LEU A 98 -9.87 5.30 18.34
CA LEU A 98 -8.68 4.94 19.12
C LEU A 98 -8.87 3.60 19.84
N SER A 99 -10.01 3.38 20.52
CA SER A 99 -10.29 2.13 21.23
C SER A 99 -10.32 0.92 20.30
N LYS A 100 -10.89 1.06 19.10
CA LYS A 100 -10.87 0.01 18.06
C LYS A 100 -9.46 -0.28 17.57
N LEU A 101 -8.65 0.75 17.29
CA LEU A 101 -7.26 0.61 16.83
C LEU A 101 -6.37 -0.04 17.90
N ALA A 102 -6.53 0.37 19.15
CA ALA A 102 -5.77 -0.15 20.29
C ALA A 102 -6.29 -1.51 20.80
N LYS A 103 -7.37 -2.06 20.20
CA LYS A 103 -8.05 -3.27 20.66
C LYS A 103 -8.45 -3.21 22.15
N LEU A 104 -8.86 -2.04 22.61
CA LEU A 104 -9.35 -1.84 23.98
C LEU A 104 -10.81 -2.31 24.14
N ASP A 105 -11.54 -2.46 23.03
CA ASP A 105 -12.95 -2.85 22.98
C ASP A 105 -13.17 -4.32 22.53
N SER A 106 -12.13 -5.16 22.54
CA SER A 106 -12.19 -6.56 22.07
C SER A 106 -12.11 -7.58 23.19
#